data_AF-A0A093Z063-F1
#
_entry.id   AF-A0A093Z063-F1
#
_cell.length_a   1.000
_cell.length_b   1.000
_cell.length_c   1.000
_cell.angle_alpha   90.00
_cell.angle_beta   90.00
_cell.angle_gamma   90.00
#
_symmetry.space_group_name_H-M   'P 1'
#
loop_
_entity.id
_entity.type
_entity.pdbx_description
1 polymer ?
#
loop_
_entity_poly.entity_id
_entity_poly.type
_entity_poly.pdbx_seq_one_letter_code
_entity_poly.pdbx_strand_id
1 'polypeptide(L)'
;MNCSVSTGLFFSLVLASLFSNVSAGGIIFADLPLVPNYAKAHGILMGLAFVVVLPGGAILMRLLSLKGKTAVWVHVGIQLVGWVLMVSGLAMGVKVGKILDRLENNAHTILGTVVVALLLFQPLFGFLHHRRFMSTQKRGKLTLFHVWYGRILILLGMLNGGFGLKLAANSTGGNIAYGVVAGVIGATYVAVMVHFEVTGGIKMSSEGSPNRILLVVDVQRALIDPPNPVPGSTKILRNLEAVLARERAASPPTKVIWIRHGEEGDSEFTPNTASWEIVQTELFRIQENEVVVDKTRGDSFYKTSLASHIETAGFDPQSLQLVIMGLQSDFCVQATVRSARARYPSARVSLVHGAHGTYDDEETGRSAEEVSEQIERELKAEGVIIENID
;
A
#
# COMPACT_ATOMS: atom_id res chain seq x y z
N MET A 1 -28.95 5.87 -35.27
CA MET A 1 -28.72 4.40 -35.24
C MET A 1 -28.14 4.06 -33.87
N ASN A 2 -28.99 3.61 -32.94
CA ASN A 2 -28.58 3.23 -31.59
C ASN A 2 -28.23 1.73 -31.59
N CYS A 3 -26.93 1.42 -31.60
CA CYS A 3 -26.47 0.04 -31.47
C CYS A 3 -26.35 -0.29 -29.97
N SER A 4 -27.46 -0.74 -29.38
CA SER A 4 -27.49 -1.38 -28.06
C SER A 4 -26.93 -2.79 -28.21
N VAL A 5 -25.61 -2.94 -28.10
CA VAL A 5 -25.01 -4.26 -27.88
C VAL A 5 -25.25 -4.63 -26.43
N SER A 6 -26.20 -5.53 -26.19
CA SER A 6 -26.43 -6.14 -24.89
C SER A 6 -25.11 -6.73 -24.38
N THR A 7 -24.66 -6.28 -23.22
CA THR A 7 -23.47 -6.81 -22.52
C THR A 7 -23.54 -8.32 -22.29
N GLY A 8 -24.74 -8.92 -22.33
CA GLY A 8 -24.93 -10.37 -22.29
C GLY A 8 -24.49 -11.11 -23.56
N LEU A 9 -24.57 -10.49 -24.74
CA LEU A 9 -24.16 -11.16 -26.00
C LEU A 9 -22.64 -11.29 -26.11
N PHE A 10 -21.89 -10.28 -25.66
CA PHE A 10 -20.42 -10.28 -25.73
C PHE A 10 -19.81 -11.29 -24.77
N PHE A 11 -20.41 -11.45 -23.57
CA PHE A 11 -19.98 -12.45 -22.58
C PHE A 11 -20.28 -13.87 -23.05
N SER A 12 -21.44 -14.11 -23.67
CA SER A 12 -21.79 -15.41 -24.25
C SER A 12 -20.90 -15.80 -25.44
N LEU A 13 -20.48 -14.86 -26.29
CA LEU A 13 -19.63 -15.13 -27.46
C LEU A 13 -18.17 -15.46 -27.10
N VAL A 14 -17.59 -14.77 -26.11
CA VAL A 14 -16.23 -15.07 -25.63
C VAL A 14 -16.21 -16.40 -24.89
N LEU A 15 -17.24 -16.64 -24.07
CA LEU A 15 -17.39 -17.91 -23.35
C LEU A 15 -17.63 -19.07 -24.34
N ALA A 16 -18.53 -18.89 -25.31
CA ALA A 16 -18.80 -19.87 -26.37
C ALA A 16 -17.55 -20.16 -27.22
N SER A 17 -16.76 -19.15 -27.62
CA SER A 17 -15.54 -19.38 -28.42
C SER A 17 -14.39 -20.07 -27.67
N LEU A 18 -14.27 -19.83 -26.35
CA LEU A 18 -13.42 -20.63 -25.46
C LEU A 18 -13.92 -22.08 -25.36
N PHE A 19 -15.23 -22.29 -25.29
CA PHE A 19 -15.85 -23.62 -25.27
C PHE A 19 -15.79 -24.37 -26.61
N SER A 20 -15.92 -23.70 -27.75
CA SER A 20 -15.86 -24.30 -29.09
C SER A 20 -14.51 -24.96 -29.36
N ASN A 21 -13.41 -24.30 -28.95
CA ASN A 21 -12.06 -24.83 -29.12
C ASN A 21 -11.71 -25.92 -28.10
N VAL A 22 -12.31 -25.87 -26.90
CA VAL A 22 -12.22 -26.97 -25.94
C VAL A 22 -13.05 -28.17 -26.40
N SER A 23 -14.23 -27.98 -26.99
CA SER A 23 -15.15 -29.03 -27.44
C SER A 23 -14.69 -29.82 -28.68
N ALA A 24 -13.66 -29.38 -29.40
CA ALA A 24 -13.25 -30.00 -30.67
C ALA A 24 -12.60 -31.41 -30.54
N GLY A 25 -12.33 -31.88 -29.32
CA GLY A 25 -11.83 -33.24 -29.08
C GLY A 25 -12.99 -34.17 -28.74
N GLY A 26 -13.38 -35.03 -29.69
CA GLY A 26 -14.39 -36.08 -29.48
C GLY A 26 -14.07 -36.98 -28.28
N ILE A 27 -15.10 -37.61 -27.71
CA ILE A 27 -15.01 -38.50 -26.56
C ILE A 27 -13.99 -39.61 -26.85
N ILE A 28 -12.81 -39.56 -26.20
CA ILE A 28 -11.78 -40.59 -26.34
C ILE A 28 -12.11 -41.71 -25.34
N PHE A 29 -12.89 -42.69 -25.77
CA PHE A 29 -13.23 -43.88 -24.95
C PHE A 29 -12.01 -44.60 -24.37
N ALA A 30 -10.82 -44.45 -25.00
CA ALA A 30 -9.56 -45.01 -24.50
C ALA A 30 -9.11 -44.44 -23.14
N ASP A 31 -9.54 -43.22 -22.78
CA ASP A 31 -9.14 -42.55 -21.54
C ASP A 31 -10.09 -42.83 -20.36
N LEU A 32 -11.17 -43.59 -20.57
CA LEU A 32 -12.15 -43.91 -19.52
C LEU A 32 -11.52 -44.55 -18.26
N PRO A 33 -10.55 -45.48 -18.36
CA PRO A 33 -9.87 -46.04 -17.18
C PRO A 33 -9.06 -45.02 -16.37
N LEU A 34 -8.70 -43.87 -16.97
CA LEU A 34 -7.91 -42.83 -16.32
C LEU A 34 -8.76 -41.82 -15.55
N VAL A 35 -10.08 -41.85 -15.72
CA VAL A 35 -11.03 -40.93 -15.04
C VAL A 35 -10.82 -40.87 -13.53
N PRO A 36 -10.65 -41.98 -12.78
CA PRO A 36 -10.42 -41.91 -11.34
C PRO A 36 -9.16 -41.13 -10.98
N ASN A 37 -8.09 -41.28 -11.75
CA ASN A 37 -6.83 -40.57 -11.54
C ASN A 37 -6.99 -39.07 -11.82
N TYR A 38 -7.64 -38.72 -12.93
CA TYR A 38 -7.90 -37.32 -13.27
C TYR A 38 -8.86 -36.63 -12.29
N ALA A 39 -9.91 -37.32 -11.84
CA ALA A 39 -10.85 -36.81 -10.85
C ALA A 39 -10.16 -36.58 -9.50
N LYS A 40 -9.31 -37.52 -9.06
CA LYS A 40 -8.50 -37.38 -7.84
C LYS A 40 -7.52 -36.21 -7.95
N ALA A 41 -6.80 -36.10 -9.07
CA ALA A 41 -5.88 -34.99 -9.32
C ALA A 41 -6.61 -33.63 -9.34
N HIS A 42 -7.75 -33.55 -10.04
CA HIS A 42 -8.61 -32.37 -10.05
C HIS A 42 -9.02 -31.95 -8.63
N GLY A 43 -9.55 -32.89 -7.84
CA GLY A 43 -10.00 -32.63 -6.48
C GLY A 43 -8.87 -32.16 -5.55
N ILE A 44 -7.68 -32.77 -5.64
CA ILE A 44 -6.51 -32.36 -4.84
C ILE A 44 -6.04 -30.96 -5.23
N LEU A 45 -5.85 -30.70 -6.53
CA LEU A 45 -5.37 -29.41 -7.03
C LEU A 45 -6.34 -28.27 -6.69
N MET A 46 -7.64 -28.48 -6.95
CA MET A 46 -8.68 -27.48 -6.66
C MET A 46 -8.88 -27.29 -5.15
N GLY A 47 -8.80 -28.37 -4.37
CA GLY A 47 -8.83 -28.31 -2.91
C GLY A 47 -7.68 -27.47 -2.36
N LEU A 48 -6.44 -27.74 -2.78
CA LEU A 48 -5.27 -26.95 -2.37
C LEU A 48 -5.40 -25.48 -2.78
N ALA A 49 -5.82 -25.20 -4.02
CA ALA A 49 -5.98 -23.83 -4.51
C ALA A 49 -7.02 -23.04 -3.70
N PHE A 50 -8.26 -23.53 -3.62
CA PHE A 50 -9.39 -22.77 -3.07
C PHE A 50 -9.53 -22.85 -1.55
N VAL A 51 -9.04 -23.91 -0.92
CA VAL A 51 -9.14 -24.08 0.54
C VAL A 51 -7.91 -23.55 1.25
N VAL A 52 -6.72 -23.68 0.66
CA VAL A 52 -5.46 -23.41 1.38
C VAL A 52 -4.73 -22.21 0.80
N VAL A 53 -4.30 -22.28 -0.46
CA VAL A 53 -3.33 -21.33 -1.03
C VAL A 53 -3.92 -19.95 -1.26
N LEU A 54 -5.06 -19.85 -1.95
CA LEU A 54 -5.69 -18.56 -2.26
C LEU A 54 -6.19 -17.84 -0.99
N PRO A 55 -6.93 -18.51 -0.07
CA PRO A 55 -7.32 -17.88 1.21
C PRO A 55 -6.11 -17.57 2.09
N GLY A 56 -5.14 -18.47 2.16
CA GLY A 56 -3.92 -18.31 2.93
C GLY A 56 -3.10 -17.09 2.49
N GLY A 57 -2.91 -16.89 1.19
CA GLY A 57 -2.22 -15.71 0.66
C GLY A 57 -2.95 -14.39 0.93
N ALA A 58 -4.27 -14.42 1.09
CA ALA A 58 -5.08 -13.26 1.46
C ALA A 58 -5.08 -12.99 2.97
N ILE A 59 -5.06 -14.04 3.81
CA ILE A 59 -4.86 -13.93 5.27
C ILE A 59 -3.46 -13.39 5.56
N LEU A 60 -2.44 -13.95 4.91
CA LEU A 60 -1.05 -13.60 5.13
C LEU A 60 -0.78 -12.12 4.81
N MET A 61 -1.45 -11.55 3.79
CA MET A 61 -1.41 -10.11 3.51
C MET A 61 -1.89 -9.21 4.64
N ARG A 62 -2.71 -9.75 5.54
CA ARG A 62 -3.21 -9.03 6.71
C ARG A 62 -2.32 -9.28 7.92
N LEU A 63 -1.80 -10.49 8.08
CA LEU A 63 -1.02 -10.88 9.25
C LEU A 63 0.46 -10.50 9.18
N LEU A 64 1.08 -10.43 8.00
CA LEU A 64 2.47 -10.04 7.90
C LEU A 64 2.62 -8.55 8.21
N SER A 65 3.35 -8.24 9.29
CA SER A 65 3.85 -6.91 9.61
C SER A 65 4.92 -6.39 8.64
N LEU A 66 5.20 -7.13 7.55
CA LEU A 66 6.10 -6.69 6.48
C LEU A 66 5.47 -5.47 5.80
N LYS A 67 5.92 -4.27 6.15
CA LYS A 67 5.42 -3.03 5.56
C LYS A 67 5.95 -2.90 4.11
N GLY A 68 5.10 -2.45 3.19
CA GLY A 68 5.50 -2.00 1.85
C GLY A 68 5.56 -3.07 0.76
N LYS A 69 6.49 -2.89 -0.20
CA LYS A 69 6.55 -3.67 -1.46
C LYS A 69 6.71 -5.18 -1.23
N THR A 70 7.44 -5.58 -0.18
CA THR A 70 7.73 -6.99 0.11
C THR A 70 6.48 -7.81 0.39
N ALA A 71 5.55 -7.31 1.21
CA ALA A 71 4.29 -8.03 1.48
C ALA A 71 3.45 -8.21 0.20
N VAL A 72 3.40 -7.18 -0.66
CA VAL A 72 2.71 -7.27 -1.95
C VAL A 72 3.32 -8.34 -2.84
N TRP A 73 4.66 -8.42 -2.93
CA TRP A 73 5.33 -9.45 -3.72
C TRP A 73 5.13 -10.85 -3.16
N VAL A 74 5.16 -11.02 -1.84
CA VAL A 74 4.83 -12.31 -1.18
C VAL A 74 3.40 -12.73 -1.53
N HIS A 75 2.44 -11.81 -1.45
CA HIS A 75 1.07 -12.07 -1.85
C HIS A 75 0.94 -12.46 -3.31
N VAL A 76 1.53 -11.66 -4.22
CA VAL A 76 1.52 -11.97 -5.65
C VAL A 76 2.11 -13.35 -5.89
N GLY A 77 3.24 -13.69 -5.26
CA GLY A 77 3.86 -15.02 -5.38
C GLY A 77 2.92 -16.15 -4.96
N ILE A 78 2.32 -16.06 -3.77
CA ILE A 78 1.39 -17.09 -3.26
C ILE A 78 0.13 -17.17 -4.13
N GLN A 79 -0.42 -16.03 -4.56
CA GLN A 79 -1.59 -16.00 -5.43
C GLN A 79 -1.29 -16.63 -6.80
N LEU A 80 -0.10 -16.40 -7.36
CA LEU A 80 0.32 -17.03 -8.62
C LEU A 80 0.45 -18.55 -8.47
N VAL A 81 0.96 -19.06 -7.34
CA VAL A 81 0.97 -20.51 -7.06
C VAL A 81 -0.46 -21.06 -7.02
N GLY A 82 -1.37 -20.38 -6.31
CA GLY A 82 -2.79 -20.77 -6.28
C GLY A 82 -3.44 -20.75 -7.66
N TRP A 83 -3.04 -19.79 -8.50
CA TRP A 83 -3.51 -19.66 -9.88
C TRP A 83 -3.06 -20.82 -10.76
N VAL A 84 -1.80 -21.22 -10.68
CA VAL A 84 -1.27 -22.39 -11.41
C VAL A 84 -2.02 -23.65 -10.99
N LEU A 85 -2.18 -23.89 -9.69
CA LEU A 85 -2.93 -25.03 -9.16
C LEU A 85 -4.38 -25.04 -9.66
N MET A 86 -5.05 -23.88 -9.66
CA MET A 86 -6.42 -23.72 -10.15
C MET A 86 -6.53 -24.04 -11.65
N VAL A 87 -5.64 -23.51 -12.49
CA VAL A 87 -5.67 -23.76 -13.94
C VAL A 87 -5.39 -25.22 -14.26
N SER A 88 -4.39 -25.83 -13.60
CA SER A 88 -4.12 -27.26 -13.72
C SER A 88 -5.29 -28.12 -13.24
N GLY A 89 -5.92 -27.73 -12.13
CA GLY A 89 -7.13 -28.38 -11.61
C GLY A 89 -8.29 -28.29 -12.60
N LEU A 90 -8.57 -27.11 -13.17
CA LEU A 90 -9.60 -26.93 -14.19
C LEU A 90 -9.32 -27.79 -15.43
N ALA A 91 -8.07 -27.83 -15.92
CA ALA A 91 -7.71 -28.67 -17.06
C ALA A 91 -8.05 -30.15 -16.82
N MET A 92 -7.80 -30.65 -15.61
CA MET A 92 -8.18 -32.03 -15.24
C MET A 92 -9.68 -32.23 -15.09
N GLY A 93 -10.38 -31.24 -14.54
CA GLY A 93 -11.85 -31.24 -14.46
C GLY A 93 -12.51 -31.25 -15.83
N VAL A 94 -11.98 -30.47 -16.79
CA VAL A 94 -12.44 -30.44 -18.18
C VAL A 94 -12.22 -31.80 -18.84
N LYS A 95 -11.06 -32.43 -18.62
CA LYS A 95 -10.78 -33.77 -19.17
C LYS A 95 -11.80 -34.79 -18.66
N VAL A 96 -12.06 -34.83 -17.35
CA VAL A 96 -13.09 -35.71 -16.75
C VAL A 96 -14.49 -35.38 -17.28
N GLY A 97 -14.84 -34.09 -17.34
CA GLY A 97 -16.14 -33.62 -17.79
C GLY A 97 -16.44 -33.99 -19.24
N LYS A 98 -15.44 -33.99 -20.14
CA LYS A 98 -15.61 -34.47 -21.52
C LYS A 98 -15.85 -35.97 -21.59
N ILE A 99 -15.05 -36.75 -20.84
CA ILE A 99 -15.14 -38.21 -20.86
C ILE A 99 -16.51 -38.68 -20.32
N LEU A 100 -17.02 -37.99 -19.29
CA LEU A 100 -18.29 -38.33 -18.66
C LEU A 100 -19.51 -37.57 -19.21
N ASP A 101 -19.32 -36.73 -20.22
CA ASP A 101 -20.34 -35.84 -20.80
C ASP A 101 -21.07 -34.98 -19.74
N ARG A 102 -20.28 -34.29 -18.91
CA ARG A 102 -20.74 -33.49 -17.75
C ARG A 102 -20.35 -32.02 -17.79
N LEU A 103 -19.74 -31.53 -18.86
CA LEU A 103 -19.22 -30.16 -18.89
C LEU A 103 -20.29 -29.09 -18.71
N GLU A 104 -21.46 -29.27 -19.33
CA GLU A 104 -22.48 -28.21 -19.45
C GLU A 104 -23.80 -28.54 -18.75
N ASN A 105 -23.94 -29.76 -18.20
CA ASN A 105 -25.20 -30.25 -17.63
C ASN A 105 -25.12 -30.53 -16.13
N ASN A 106 -24.03 -30.11 -15.46
CA ASN A 106 -23.83 -30.35 -14.04
C ASN A 106 -23.53 -29.05 -13.28
N ALA A 107 -24.21 -28.85 -12.15
CA ALA A 107 -24.06 -27.63 -11.36
C ALA A 107 -22.62 -27.39 -10.88
N HIS A 108 -21.88 -28.44 -10.49
CA HIS A 108 -20.50 -28.32 -10.03
C HIS A 108 -19.55 -27.89 -11.16
N THR A 109 -19.74 -28.42 -12.37
CA THR A 109 -18.89 -28.11 -13.52
C THR A 109 -19.18 -26.71 -14.06
N ILE A 110 -20.47 -26.33 -14.16
CA ILE A 110 -20.88 -24.98 -14.57
C ILE A 110 -20.39 -23.93 -13.57
N LEU A 111 -20.72 -24.08 -12.29
CA LEU A 111 -20.32 -23.14 -11.25
C LEU A 111 -18.79 -23.05 -11.14
N GLY A 112 -18.10 -24.19 -11.13
CA GLY A 112 -16.65 -24.24 -11.06
C GLY A 112 -15.97 -23.52 -12.22
N THR A 113 -16.46 -23.73 -13.45
CA THR A 113 -15.90 -23.08 -14.65
C THR A 113 -16.14 -21.57 -14.61
N VAL A 114 -17.33 -21.12 -14.23
CA VAL A 114 -17.65 -19.69 -14.09
C VAL A 114 -16.78 -19.04 -13.02
N VAL A 115 -16.64 -19.66 -11.84
CA VAL A 115 -15.81 -19.12 -10.75
C VAL A 115 -14.35 -18.98 -11.20
N VAL A 116 -13.78 -20.00 -11.85
CA VAL A 116 -12.40 -19.94 -12.34
C VAL A 116 -12.26 -18.86 -13.42
N ALA A 117 -13.17 -18.80 -14.41
CA ALA A 117 -13.12 -17.79 -15.46
C ALA A 117 -13.16 -16.37 -14.91
N LEU A 118 -13.99 -16.11 -13.90
CA LEU A 118 -14.04 -14.83 -13.20
C LEU A 118 -12.74 -14.57 -12.42
N LEU A 119 -12.22 -15.57 -11.71
CA LEU A 119 -10.95 -15.45 -10.99
C LEU A 119 -9.74 -15.21 -11.93
N LEU A 120 -9.85 -15.48 -13.24
CA LEU A 120 -8.79 -15.14 -14.19
C LEU A 120 -8.61 -13.62 -14.39
N PHE A 121 -9.62 -12.80 -14.05
CA PHE A 121 -9.51 -11.34 -14.12
C PHE A 121 -8.94 -10.70 -12.84
N GLN A 122 -8.81 -11.47 -11.75
CA GLN A 122 -8.30 -10.98 -10.47
C GLN A 122 -6.91 -10.32 -10.56
N PRO A 123 -5.90 -10.90 -11.25
CA PRO A 123 -4.58 -10.27 -11.39
C PRO A 123 -4.63 -8.92 -12.10
N LEU A 124 -5.49 -8.76 -13.11
CA LEU A 124 -5.69 -7.49 -13.80
C LEU A 124 -6.23 -6.42 -12.84
N PHE A 125 -7.28 -6.73 -12.09
CA PHE A 125 -7.82 -5.82 -11.08
C PHE A 125 -6.83 -5.57 -9.92
N GLY A 126 -6.04 -6.58 -9.58
CA GLY A 126 -4.92 -6.50 -8.64
C GLY A 126 -3.90 -5.46 -9.07
N PHE A 127 -3.41 -5.56 -10.30
CA PHE A 127 -2.47 -4.64 -10.90
C PHE A 127 -3.03 -3.22 -11.00
N LEU A 128 -4.25 -3.05 -11.52
CA LEU A 128 -4.88 -1.75 -11.71
C LEU A 128 -5.09 -0.99 -10.40
N HIS A 129 -5.63 -1.66 -9.36
CA HIS A 129 -5.82 -1.01 -8.08
C HIS A 129 -4.48 -0.81 -7.36
N HIS A 130 -3.51 -1.73 -7.48
CA HIS A 130 -2.20 -1.56 -6.86
C HIS A 130 -1.46 -0.35 -7.44
N ARG A 131 -1.43 -0.19 -8.77
CA ARG A 131 -0.84 0.99 -9.42
C ARG A 131 -1.51 2.28 -8.96
N ARG A 132 -2.85 2.29 -8.84
CA ARG A 132 -3.59 3.45 -8.34
C ARG A 132 -3.34 3.70 -6.86
N PHE A 133 -3.28 2.65 -6.04
CA PHE A 133 -2.97 2.74 -4.61
C PHE A 133 -1.55 3.27 -4.42
N MET A 134 -0.58 2.83 -5.22
CA MET A 134 0.77 3.37 -5.18
C MET A 134 0.83 4.87 -5.49
N SER A 135 -0.04 5.35 -6.39
CA SER A 135 -0.14 6.77 -6.77
C SER A 135 -0.98 7.62 -5.81
N THR A 136 -2.00 7.06 -5.15
CA THR A 136 -2.99 7.84 -4.36
C THR A 136 -2.98 7.51 -2.87
N GLN A 137 -2.38 6.39 -2.48
CA GLN A 137 -2.30 5.80 -1.13
C GLN A 137 -3.63 5.75 -0.35
N LYS A 138 -4.76 5.85 -1.07
CA LYS A 138 -6.12 5.77 -0.54
C LYS A 138 -6.80 4.51 -1.06
N ARG A 139 -7.61 3.86 -0.21
CA ARG A 139 -8.50 2.77 -0.63
C ARG A 139 -9.59 3.34 -1.53
N GLY A 140 -9.45 3.16 -2.84
CA GLY A 140 -10.43 3.60 -3.82
C GLY A 140 -11.51 2.55 -4.09
N LYS A 141 -12.50 2.90 -4.92
CA LYS A 141 -13.55 1.98 -5.39
C LYS A 141 -12.97 0.70 -6.02
N LEU A 142 -11.86 0.81 -6.75
CA LEU A 142 -11.16 -0.35 -7.35
C LEU A 142 -10.56 -1.29 -6.31
N THR A 143 -10.04 -0.76 -5.19
CA THR A 143 -9.54 -1.58 -4.08
C THR A 143 -10.68 -2.36 -3.44
N LEU A 144 -11.81 -1.69 -3.18
CA LEU A 144 -13.00 -2.32 -2.61
C LEU A 144 -13.52 -3.43 -3.53
N PHE A 145 -13.63 -3.13 -4.83
CA PHE A 145 -14.04 -4.10 -5.84
C PHE A 145 -13.12 -5.31 -5.88
N HIS A 146 -11.81 -5.12 -6.04
CA HIS A 146 -10.84 -6.22 -6.09
C HIS A 146 -10.92 -7.12 -4.85
N VAL A 147 -11.02 -6.54 -3.65
CA VAL A 147 -11.09 -7.31 -2.40
C VAL A 147 -12.39 -8.10 -2.29
N TRP A 148 -13.56 -7.47 -2.48
CA TRP A 148 -14.85 -8.15 -2.34
C TRP A 148 -15.13 -9.13 -3.47
N TYR A 149 -14.72 -8.81 -4.69
CA TYR A 149 -14.78 -9.71 -5.84
C TYR A 149 -14.00 -11.00 -5.56
N GLY A 150 -12.76 -10.88 -5.06
CA GLY A 150 -11.96 -12.05 -4.68
C GLY A 150 -12.60 -12.88 -3.56
N ARG A 151 -13.11 -12.21 -2.50
CA ARG A 151 -13.77 -12.88 -1.36
C ARG A 151 -14.96 -13.74 -1.78
N ILE A 152 -15.85 -13.18 -2.57
CA ILE A 152 -17.05 -13.88 -3.04
C ILE A 152 -16.66 -15.12 -3.86
N LEU A 153 -15.70 -14.97 -4.78
CA LEU A 153 -15.26 -16.07 -5.64
C LEU A 153 -14.54 -17.19 -4.87
N ILE A 154 -13.73 -16.86 -3.86
CA ILE A 154 -13.09 -17.85 -2.99
C ILE A 154 -14.15 -18.67 -2.23
N LEU A 155 -15.16 -18.01 -1.67
CA LEU A 155 -16.25 -18.69 -0.96
C LEU A 155 -17.05 -19.61 -1.90
N LEU A 156 -17.42 -19.11 -3.08
CA LEU A 156 -18.11 -19.92 -4.09
C LEU A 156 -17.25 -21.12 -4.54
N GLY A 157 -15.94 -20.95 -4.68
CA GLY A 157 -15.01 -22.03 -5.01
C GLY A 157 -14.93 -23.10 -3.92
N MET A 158 -14.89 -22.72 -2.64
CA MET A 158 -14.95 -23.65 -1.51
C MET A 158 -16.27 -24.43 -1.48
N LEU A 159 -17.41 -23.75 -1.63
CA LEU A 159 -18.72 -24.41 -1.70
C LEU A 159 -18.78 -25.38 -2.90
N ASN A 160 -18.25 -24.96 -4.05
CA ASN A 160 -18.19 -25.79 -5.24
C ASN A 160 -17.33 -27.04 -5.03
N GLY A 161 -16.22 -26.95 -4.29
CA GLY A 161 -15.41 -28.11 -3.92
C GLY A 161 -16.20 -29.16 -3.14
N GLY A 162 -17.05 -28.73 -2.20
CA GLY A 162 -17.99 -29.61 -1.50
C GLY A 162 -18.98 -30.32 -2.45
N PHE A 163 -19.53 -29.60 -3.43
CA PHE A 163 -20.37 -30.22 -4.47
C PHE A 163 -19.60 -31.23 -5.33
N GLY A 164 -18.32 -30.96 -5.62
CA GLY A 164 -17.44 -31.87 -6.35
C GLY A 164 -17.21 -33.19 -5.61
N LEU A 165 -17.00 -33.14 -4.30
CA LEU A 165 -16.86 -34.35 -3.48
C LEU A 165 -18.15 -35.18 -3.43
N LYS A 166 -19.30 -34.50 -3.34
CA LYS A 166 -20.61 -35.17 -3.43
C LYS A 166 -20.81 -35.83 -4.80
N LEU A 167 -20.43 -35.14 -5.88
CA LEU A 167 -20.51 -35.66 -7.25
C LEU A 167 -19.57 -36.85 -7.47
N ALA A 168 -18.40 -36.85 -6.85
CA ALA A 168 -17.41 -37.92 -6.93
C ALA A 168 -17.77 -39.15 -6.08
N ALA A 169 -18.89 -39.14 -5.34
CA ALA A 169 -19.23 -40.17 -4.35
C ALA A 169 -18.05 -40.49 -3.43
N ASN A 170 -17.35 -39.43 -2.98
CA ASN A 170 -16.10 -39.57 -2.24
C ASN A 170 -16.32 -40.25 -0.88
N SER A 171 -15.26 -40.87 -0.37
CA SER A 171 -15.26 -41.55 0.92
C SER A 171 -15.72 -40.63 2.07
N THR A 172 -16.39 -41.19 3.07
CA THR A 172 -16.81 -40.46 4.27
C THR A 172 -15.63 -39.76 4.95
N GLY A 173 -14.49 -40.45 5.07
CA GLY A 173 -13.27 -39.88 5.63
C GLY A 173 -12.74 -38.68 4.82
N GLY A 174 -12.74 -38.76 3.49
CA GLY A 174 -12.34 -37.65 2.63
C GLY A 174 -13.29 -36.45 2.70
N ASN A 175 -14.60 -36.70 2.83
CA ASN A 175 -15.60 -35.64 2.99
C ASN A 175 -15.42 -34.92 4.34
N ILE A 176 -15.18 -35.67 5.41
CA ILE A 176 -14.87 -35.11 6.74
C ILE A 176 -13.57 -34.31 6.68
N ALA A 177 -12.50 -34.86 6.10
CA ALA A 177 -11.22 -34.18 6.00
C ALA A 177 -11.33 -32.83 5.26
N TYR A 178 -12.01 -32.81 4.11
CA TYR A 178 -12.27 -31.56 3.39
C TYR A 178 -13.09 -30.57 4.22
N GLY A 179 -14.19 -31.03 4.82
CA GLY A 179 -15.08 -30.20 5.62
C GLY A 179 -14.37 -29.54 6.81
N VAL A 180 -13.53 -30.30 7.53
CA VAL A 180 -12.74 -29.78 8.66
C VAL A 180 -11.73 -28.74 8.18
N VAL A 181 -10.94 -29.05 7.16
CA VAL A 181 -9.91 -28.11 6.66
C VAL A 181 -10.55 -26.84 6.10
N ALA A 182 -11.59 -26.97 5.29
CA ALA A 182 -12.34 -25.83 4.75
C ALA A 182 -13.02 -25.01 5.85
N GLY A 183 -13.59 -25.67 6.86
CA GLY A 183 -14.20 -25.01 8.01
C GLY A 183 -13.18 -24.20 8.82
N VAL A 184 -12.04 -24.78 9.17
CA VAL A 184 -10.99 -24.11 9.95
C VAL A 184 -10.37 -22.94 9.19
N ILE A 185 -9.98 -23.14 7.93
CA ILE A 185 -9.39 -22.06 7.13
C ILE A 185 -10.44 -20.99 6.83
N GLY A 186 -11.67 -21.36 6.48
CA GLY A 186 -12.77 -20.44 6.23
C GLY A 186 -13.11 -19.60 7.47
N ALA A 187 -13.20 -20.21 8.64
CA ALA A 187 -13.42 -19.51 9.91
C ALA A 187 -12.26 -18.57 10.24
N THR A 188 -11.01 -19.01 10.06
CA THR A 188 -9.82 -18.16 10.25
C THR A 188 -9.82 -16.97 9.30
N TYR A 189 -10.16 -17.19 8.03
CA TYR A 189 -10.27 -16.15 7.01
C TYR A 189 -11.29 -15.09 7.42
N VAL A 190 -12.49 -15.51 7.82
CA VAL A 190 -13.56 -14.61 8.27
C VAL A 190 -13.16 -13.90 9.56
N ALA A 191 -12.57 -14.60 10.53
CA ALA A 191 -12.12 -14.00 11.79
C ALA A 191 -11.07 -12.91 11.56
N VAL A 192 -10.06 -13.16 10.72
CA VAL A 192 -9.05 -12.16 10.35
C VAL A 192 -9.69 -11.00 9.59
N MET A 193 -10.61 -11.26 8.67
CA MET A 193 -11.32 -10.21 7.95
C MET A 193 -12.15 -9.32 8.89
N VAL A 194 -12.95 -9.91 9.77
CA VAL A 194 -13.77 -9.18 10.74
C VAL A 194 -12.89 -8.42 11.72
N HIS A 195 -11.85 -9.04 12.25
CA HIS A 195 -10.90 -8.37 13.14
C HIS A 195 -10.36 -7.11 12.47
N PHE A 196 -9.76 -7.21 11.28
CA PHE A 196 -9.16 -6.06 10.59
C PHE A 196 -10.17 -5.00 10.15
N GLU A 197 -11.41 -5.37 9.86
CA GLU A 197 -12.46 -4.43 9.49
C GLU A 197 -13.08 -3.73 10.71
N VAL A 198 -13.18 -4.40 11.86
CA VAL A 198 -13.72 -3.84 13.13
C VAL A 198 -12.66 -3.03 13.88
N THR A 199 -11.43 -3.53 13.98
CA THR A 199 -10.34 -2.87 14.74
C THR A 199 -9.54 -1.87 13.90
N GLY A 200 -9.79 -1.84 12.58
CA GLY A 200 -8.94 -1.13 11.61
C GLY A 200 -7.63 -1.85 11.29
N GLY A 201 -7.43 -3.06 11.82
CA GLY A 201 -6.24 -3.90 11.66
C GLY A 201 -5.60 -4.28 13.00
N ILE A 202 -4.49 -5.01 12.97
CA ILE A 202 -3.64 -5.17 14.15
C ILE A 202 -3.15 -3.76 14.54
N LYS A 203 -3.83 -3.16 15.51
CA LYS A 203 -3.23 -2.10 16.31
C LYS A 203 -2.21 -2.80 17.17
N MET A 204 -0.96 -2.82 16.70
CA MET A 204 0.15 -3.09 17.60
C MET A 204 0.02 -2.09 18.74
N SER A 205 -0.06 -2.61 19.97
CA SER A 205 0.12 -1.80 21.17
C SER A 205 1.39 -0.97 20.98
N SER A 206 1.24 0.35 21.11
CA SER A 206 2.22 1.40 20.86
C SER A 206 3.33 1.43 21.93
N GLU A 207 3.88 0.28 22.31
CA GLU A 207 5.13 0.27 23.04
C GLU A 207 6.26 0.17 22.01
N GLY A 208 6.69 1.34 21.51
CA GLY A 208 7.94 1.50 20.77
C GLY A 208 7.88 2.06 19.35
N SER A 209 6.72 2.42 18.79
CA SER A 209 6.68 3.17 17.52
C SER A 209 6.83 4.68 17.78
N PRO A 210 7.64 5.41 17.01
CA PRO A 210 7.94 6.82 17.30
C PRO A 210 6.69 7.68 17.18
N ASN A 211 6.25 8.22 18.31
CA ASN A 211 5.24 9.26 18.39
C ASN A 211 5.87 10.66 18.22
N ARG A 212 7.10 10.74 17.67
CA ARG A 212 7.81 11.97 17.35
C ARG A 212 8.45 11.84 15.97
N ILE A 213 8.22 12.84 15.13
CA ILE A 213 8.70 12.90 13.76
C ILE A 213 9.39 14.25 13.55
N LEU A 214 10.63 14.22 13.08
CA LEU A 214 11.38 15.39 12.65
C LEU A 214 11.18 15.61 11.16
N LEU A 215 10.68 16.80 10.79
CA LEU A 215 10.55 17.26 9.42
C LEU A 215 11.69 18.23 9.12
N VAL A 216 12.55 17.86 8.17
CA VAL A 216 13.66 18.68 7.69
C VAL A 216 13.28 19.30 6.37
N VAL A 217 12.90 20.57 6.38
CA VAL A 217 12.28 21.27 5.24
C VAL A 217 13.33 22.02 4.43
N ASP A 218 13.52 21.64 3.16
CA ASP A 218 14.28 22.36 2.13
C ASP A 218 15.68 22.84 2.56
N VAL A 219 16.42 22.03 3.32
CA VAL A 219 17.85 22.31 3.62
C VAL A 219 18.69 21.90 2.41
N GLN A 220 18.47 22.59 1.29
CA GLN A 220 19.07 22.32 -0.01
C GLN A 220 20.28 23.21 -0.26
N ARG A 221 21.20 22.74 -1.11
CA ARG A 221 22.44 23.44 -1.43
C ARG A 221 22.19 24.82 -2.02
N ALA A 222 21.13 24.99 -2.81
CA ALA A 222 20.68 26.28 -3.36
C ALA A 222 20.54 27.38 -2.29
N LEU A 223 20.18 27.02 -1.05
CA LEU A 223 19.94 27.98 0.03
C LEU A 223 21.12 28.07 1.02
N ILE A 224 22.10 27.17 0.96
CA ILE A 224 23.19 27.07 1.95
C ILE A 224 24.57 27.37 1.35
N ASP A 225 24.79 26.96 0.10
CA ASP A 225 26.07 27.12 -0.58
C ASP A 225 26.15 28.51 -1.25
N PRO A 226 27.36 29.04 -1.50
CA PRO A 226 27.54 30.20 -2.36
C PRO A 226 26.92 30.00 -3.76
N PRO A 227 26.47 31.07 -4.44
CA PRO A 227 26.82 32.47 -4.18
C PRO A 227 25.89 33.22 -3.21
N ASN A 228 24.68 32.73 -2.97
CA ASN A 228 23.65 33.46 -2.22
C ASN A 228 23.07 32.63 -1.05
N PRO A 229 23.88 32.26 -0.04
CA PRO A 229 23.38 31.50 1.09
C PRO A 229 22.45 32.35 1.95
N VAL A 230 21.49 31.71 2.64
CA VAL A 230 20.69 32.41 3.66
C VAL A 230 21.61 33.07 4.70
N PRO A 231 21.35 34.33 5.09
CA PRO A 231 22.10 35.00 6.15
C PRO A 231 22.23 34.13 7.40
N GLY A 232 23.46 33.95 7.88
CA GLY A 232 23.74 33.10 9.04
C GLY A 232 23.69 31.58 8.78
N SER A 233 23.70 31.13 7.51
CA SER A 233 23.66 29.71 7.11
C SER A 233 24.59 28.80 7.92
N THR A 234 25.82 29.23 8.21
CA THR A 234 26.77 28.47 9.05
C THR A 234 26.27 28.23 10.48
N LYS A 235 25.61 29.22 11.10
CA LYS A 235 25.00 29.08 12.43
C LYS A 235 23.79 28.16 12.35
N ILE A 236 22.92 28.36 11.35
CA ILE A 236 21.73 27.55 11.11
C ILE A 236 22.09 26.08 10.89
N LEU A 237 23.09 25.79 10.05
CA LEU A 237 23.52 24.42 9.74
C LEU A 237 24.06 23.70 10.98
N ARG A 238 24.85 24.38 11.83
CA ARG A 238 25.29 23.81 13.12
C ARG A 238 24.12 23.49 14.06
N ASN A 239 23.09 24.33 14.07
CA ASN A 239 21.90 24.10 14.87
C ASN A 239 21.08 22.92 14.32
N LEU A 240 20.92 22.83 12.99
CA LEU A 240 20.29 21.69 12.31
C LEU A 240 21.01 20.38 12.61
N GLU A 241 22.35 20.37 12.61
CA GLU A 241 23.19 19.22 12.99
C GLU A 241 22.95 18.79 14.44
N ALA A 242 22.93 19.74 15.38
CA ALA A 242 22.68 19.48 16.80
C ALA A 242 21.28 18.88 17.04
N VAL A 243 20.25 19.46 16.42
CA VAL A 243 18.87 18.98 16.52
C VAL A 243 18.72 17.60 15.90
N LEU A 244 19.29 17.36 14.72
CA LEU A 244 19.25 16.05 14.06
C LEU A 244 19.93 14.97 14.92
N ALA A 245 21.08 15.29 15.54
CA ALA A 245 21.77 14.39 16.45
C ALA A 245 20.93 14.07 17.69
N ARG A 246 20.34 15.09 18.32
CA ARG A 246 19.46 14.95 19.50
C ARG A 246 18.25 14.05 19.20
N GLU A 247 17.56 14.30 18.09
CA GLU A 247 16.36 13.55 17.71
C GLU A 247 16.70 12.08 17.35
N ARG A 248 17.84 11.83 16.72
CA ARG A 248 18.32 10.46 16.44
C ARG A 248 18.78 9.71 17.70
N ALA A 249 19.29 10.42 18.70
CA ALA A 249 19.73 9.83 19.98
C ALA A 249 18.57 9.56 20.96
N ALA A 250 17.35 10.03 20.65
CA ALA A 250 16.18 9.82 21.50
C ALA A 250 15.82 8.32 21.63
N SER A 251 15.12 7.98 22.71
CA SER A 251 14.63 6.62 22.94
C SER A 251 13.11 6.64 23.21
N PRO A 252 12.28 6.08 22.29
CA PRO A 252 12.64 5.50 21.01
C PRO A 252 13.16 6.57 20.01
N PRO A 253 13.95 6.19 18.99
CA PRO A 253 14.49 7.14 18.01
C PRO A 253 13.40 7.90 17.27
N THR A 254 13.56 9.23 17.14
CA THR A 254 12.66 10.06 16.33
C THR A 254 12.71 9.63 14.86
N LYS A 255 11.55 9.55 14.21
CA LYS A 255 11.48 9.31 12.77
C LYS A 255 11.87 10.58 12.02
N VAL A 256 12.86 10.52 11.14
CA VAL A 256 13.28 11.67 10.33
C VAL A 256 12.67 11.59 8.93
N ILE A 257 12.08 12.69 8.47
CA ILE A 257 11.59 12.87 7.10
C ILE A 257 12.22 14.12 6.51
N TRP A 258 12.94 13.93 5.41
CA TRP A 258 13.58 14.96 4.63
C TRP A 258 12.64 15.46 3.55
N ILE A 259 12.60 16.76 3.33
CA ILE A 259 11.76 17.39 2.32
C ILE A 259 12.65 18.28 1.46
N ARG A 260 12.48 18.20 0.13
CA ARG A 260 13.16 19.07 -0.82
C ARG A 260 12.20 19.65 -1.84
N HIS A 261 12.34 20.93 -2.12
CA HIS A 261 11.56 21.68 -3.08
C HIS A 261 12.17 21.56 -4.48
N GLY A 262 11.36 21.20 -5.46
CA GLY A 262 11.73 21.22 -6.87
C GLY A 262 10.80 22.12 -7.67
N GLU A 263 11.37 22.92 -8.55
CA GLU A 263 10.64 23.80 -9.47
C GLU A 263 11.25 23.70 -10.88
N GLU A 264 10.39 23.45 -11.87
CA GLU A 264 10.81 23.45 -13.27
C GLU A 264 10.94 24.89 -13.76
N GLY A 265 12.07 25.21 -14.40
CA GLY A 265 12.34 26.56 -14.91
C GLY A 265 13.07 27.46 -13.93
N ASP A 266 13.25 27.04 -12.68
CA ASP A 266 14.17 27.65 -11.73
C ASP A 266 15.50 26.87 -11.75
N SER A 267 16.58 27.51 -12.16
CA SER A 267 17.89 26.86 -12.27
C SER A 267 18.46 26.39 -10.93
N GLU A 268 18.08 27.02 -9.82
CA GLU A 268 18.57 26.67 -8.48
C GLU A 268 17.82 25.45 -7.92
N PHE A 269 16.52 25.35 -8.21
CA PHE A 269 15.63 24.30 -7.71
C PHE A 269 15.23 23.26 -8.77
N THR A 270 15.91 23.21 -9.92
CA THR A 270 15.65 22.18 -10.94
C THR A 270 16.00 20.78 -10.40
N PRO A 271 15.06 19.82 -10.40
CA PRO A 271 15.30 18.48 -9.87
C PRO A 271 16.51 17.76 -10.49
N ASN A 272 17.22 16.98 -9.67
CA ASN A 272 18.41 16.19 -10.00
C ASN A 272 19.64 17.04 -10.41
N THR A 273 19.68 18.31 -10.02
CA THR A 273 20.87 19.16 -10.15
C THR A 273 21.62 19.24 -8.82
N ALA A 274 22.90 19.64 -8.86
CA ALA A 274 23.72 19.74 -7.66
C ALA A 274 23.20 20.78 -6.66
N SER A 275 22.68 21.92 -7.11
CA SER A 275 22.09 22.96 -6.26
C SER A 275 20.79 22.49 -5.59
N TRP A 276 20.03 21.63 -6.27
CA TRP A 276 18.77 21.12 -5.76
C TRP A 276 18.92 20.06 -4.65
N GLU A 277 20.04 19.37 -4.56
CA GLU A 277 20.21 18.33 -3.54
C GLU A 277 20.23 18.88 -2.12
N ILE A 278 19.82 18.06 -1.15
CA ILE A 278 19.96 18.36 0.29
C ILE A 278 21.45 18.45 0.63
N VAL A 279 21.83 19.43 1.45
CA VAL A 279 23.21 19.56 1.96
C VAL A 279 23.64 18.26 2.65
N GLN A 280 24.84 17.77 2.34
CA GLN A 280 25.41 16.59 3.00
C GLN A 280 26.72 16.99 3.68
N THR A 281 26.75 16.91 5.01
CA THR A 281 27.97 17.03 5.83
C THR A 281 28.24 15.70 6.55
N GLU A 282 29.31 15.62 7.34
CA GLU A 282 29.57 14.45 8.20
C GLU A 282 28.44 14.22 9.22
N LEU A 283 27.87 15.31 9.75
CA LEU A 283 26.87 15.31 10.83
C LEU A 283 25.44 15.49 10.30
N PHE A 284 25.27 16.11 9.13
CA PHE A 284 24.01 16.37 8.47
C PHE A 284 23.92 15.58 7.17
N ARG A 285 23.51 14.32 7.27
CA ARG A 285 23.34 13.44 6.11
C ARG A 285 22.14 12.52 6.27
N ILE A 286 21.55 12.18 5.13
CA ILE A 286 20.39 11.27 5.06
C ILE A 286 20.88 9.85 5.37
N GLN A 287 20.20 9.14 6.27
CA GLN A 287 20.46 7.72 6.55
C GLN A 287 19.63 6.80 5.65
N GLU A 288 20.10 5.57 5.43
CA GLU A 288 19.48 4.59 4.51
C GLU A 288 18.02 4.25 4.85
N ASN A 289 17.64 4.38 6.13
CA ASN A 289 16.30 4.13 6.66
C ASN A 289 15.40 5.37 6.70
N GLU A 290 15.90 6.54 6.31
CA GLU A 290 15.15 7.80 6.33
C GLU A 290 14.48 8.08 4.97
N VAL A 291 13.41 8.86 5.00
CA VAL A 291 12.59 9.12 3.81
C VAL A 291 12.85 10.51 3.28
N VAL A 292 12.93 10.64 1.96
CA VAL A 292 12.93 11.93 1.25
C VAL A 292 11.58 12.13 0.56
N VAL A 293 11.01 13.33 0.68
CA VAL A 293 9.75 13.76 0.06
C VAL A 293 10.02 14.96 -0.84
N ASP A 294 9.68 14.83 -2.11
CA ASP A 294 9.79 15.92 -3.07
C ASP A 294 8.49 16.74 -3.10
N LYS A 295 8.61 18.06 -3.15
CA LYS A 295 7.47 18.99 -3.24
C LYS A 295 7.69 20.06 -4.29
N THR A 296 6.60 20.66 -4.78
CA THR A 296 6.63 21.73 -5.80
C THR A 296 5.92 23.01 -5.35
N ARG A 297 5.55 23.09 -4.07
CA ARG A 297 4.92 24.25 -3.43
C ARG A 297 5.53 24.49 -2.04
N GLY A 298 5.22 25.63 -1.44
CA GLY A 298 5.66 25.96 -0.06
C GLY A 298 5.15 24.95 0.97
N ASP A 299 3.87 24.58 0.89
CA ASP A 299 3.27 23.57 1.78
C ASP A 299 3.77 22.15 1.44
N SER A 300 4.52 21.55 2.37
CA SER A 300 5.07 20.19 2.21
C SER A 300 4.02 19.08 2.19
N PHE A 301 2.77 19.35 2.56
CA PHE A 301 1.65 18.40 2.43
C PHE A 301 0.94 18.48 1.07
N TYR A 302 1.15 19.56 0.31
CA TYR A 302 0.41 19.79 -0.92
C TYR A 302 0.86 18.87 -2.05
N LYS A 303 0.03 17.88 -2.39
CA LYS A 303 0.27 16.90 -3.48
C LYS A 303 1.57 16.09 -3.32
N THR A 304 2.01 15.86 -2.08
CA THR A 304 3.21 15.06 -1.77
C THR A 304 2.84 13.73 -1.07
N SER A 305 3.86 12.89 -0.80
CA SER A 305 3.72 11.69 0.03
C SER A 305 3.86 11.94 1.53
N LEU A 306 4.12 13.18 1.99
CA LEU A 306 4.45 13.50 3.38
C LEU A 306 3.43 12.95 4.39
N ALA A 307 2.14 13.20 4.14
CA ALA A 307 1.07 12.70 5.00
C ALA A 307 1.07 11.17 5.09
N SER A 308 1.32 10.48 3.98
CA SER A 308 1.38 9.01 3.97
C SER A 308 2.55 8.48 4.79
N HIS A 309 3.66 9.20 4.85
CA HIS A 309 4.81 8.83 5.67
C HIS A 309 4.53 9.08 7.16
N ILE A 310 3.73 10.09 7.51
CA ILE A 310 3.29 10.35 8.89
C ILE A 310 2.22 9.32 9.33
N GLU A 311 1.21 9.08 8.50
CA GLU A 311 0.01 8.28 8.79
C GLU A 311 0.20 6.75 8.62
N THR A 312 1.44 6.24 8.66
CA THR A 312 1.70 4.79 8.53
C THR A 312 1.14 3.97 9.71
N ALA A 313 0.87 2.67 9.50
CA ALA A 313 0.28 1.78 10.51
C ALA A 313 1.03 1.83 11.87
N GLY A 314 0.30 2.20 12.93
CA GLY A 314 0.81 2.42 14.29
C GLY A 314 0.67 3.87 14.81
N PHE A 315 0.20 4.80 13.97
CA PHE A 315 -0.04 6.20 14.31
C PHE A 315 -1.17 6.39 15.32
N ASP A 316 -0.87 6.94 16.50
CA ASP A 316 -1.86 7.49 17.44
C ASP A 316 -1.89 9.02 17.34
N PRO A 317 -2.97 9.61 16.78
CA PRO A 317 -3.09 11.06 16.59
C PRO A 317 -2.95 11.89 17.86
N GLN A 318 -3.25 11.32 19.05
CA GLN A 318 -3.20 12.05 20.32
C GLN A 318 -1.79 12.17 20.89
N SER A 319 -0.89 11.28 20.46
CA SER A 319 0.48 11.23 20.94
C SER A 319 1.48 11.81 19.95
N LEU A 320 1.04 12.13 18.72
CA LEU A 320 1.90 12.63 17.65
C LEU A 320 2.57 13.95 18.03
N GLN A 321 3.90 13.98 17.88
CA GLN A 321 4.72 15.17 17.94
C GLN A 321 5.37 15.39 16.57
N LEU A 322 5.12 16.54 15.95
CA LEU A 322 5.77 16.97 14.73
C LEU A 322 6.74 18.09 15.08
N VAL A 323 8.03 17.84 14.86
CA VAL A 323 9.12 18.79 15.08
C VAL A 323 9.56 19.28 13.72
N ILE A 324 9.53 20.58 13.48
CA ILE A 324 9.87 21.18 12.19
C ILE A 324 11.15 22.01 12.33
N MET A 325 12.04 21.86 11.36
CA MET A 325 13.23 22.68 11.16
C MET A 325 13.51 22.83 9.66
N GLY A 326 14.29 23.83 9.24
CA GLY A 326 14.69 24.01 7.85
C GLY A 326 14.45 25.40 7.26
N LEU A 327 14.26 25.51 5.96
CA LEU A 327 14.24 26.77 5.21
C LEU A 327 13.05 26.82 4.24
N GLN A 328 12.58 27.99 3.82
CA GLN A 328 12.75 29.29 4.48
C GLN A 328 11.67 29.51 5.56
N SER A 329 11.99 30.27 6.61
CA SER A 329 11.12 30.56 7.76
C SER A 329 9.71 31.00 7.34
N ASP A 330 9.62 32.07 6.55
CA ASP A 330 8.41 32.78 6.12
C ASP A 330 7.73 32.19 4.88
N PHE A 331 8.33 31.17 4.25
CA PHE A 331 7.76 30.44 3.11
C PHE A 331 7.43 28.99 3.48
N CYS A 332 8.30 28.06 3.07
CA CYS A 332 8.04 26.63 3.14
C CYS A 332 7.85 26.14 4.59
N VAL A 333 8.62 26.68 5.54
CA VAL A 333 8.51 26.32 6.95
C VAL A 333 7.17 26.79 7.50
N GLN A 334 6.83 28.08 7.42
CA GLN A 334 5.56 28.61 7.92
C GLN A 334 4.36 27.89 7.30
N ALA A 335 4.34 27.70 5.97
CA ALA A 335 3.26 27.01 5.27
C ALA A 335 3.10 25.56 5.76
N THR A 336 4.21 24.84 5.91
CA THR A 336 4.20 23.45 6.37
C THR A 336 3.76 23.33 7.82
N VAL A 337 4.18 24.23 8.71
CA VAL A 337 3.76 24.25 10.13
C VAL A 337 2.25 24.48 10.25
N ARG A 338 1.71 25.48 9.51
CA ARG A 338 0.27 25.77 9.49
C ARG A 338 -0.53 24.57 8.97
N SER A 339 -0.09 23.96 7.87
CA SER A 339 -0.73 22.76 7.32
C SER A 339 -0.63 21.55 8.25
N ALA A 340 0.48 21.36 8.97
CA ALA A 340 0.63 20.30 9.96
C ALA A 340 -0.41 20.45 11.08
N ARG A 341 -0.61 21.68 11.60
CA ARG A 341 -1.62 21.95 12.63
C ARG A 341 -3.05 21.76 12.14
N ALA A 342 -3.36 22.28 10.94
CA ALA A 342 -4.69 22.13 10.36
C ALA A 342 -5.03 20.66 10.09
N ARG A 343 -4.05 19.86 9.66
CA ARG A 343 -4.22 18.44 9.36
C ARG A 343 -4.28 17.55 10.61
N TYR A 344 -3.49 17.87 11.63
CA TYR A 344 -3.36 17.07 12.85
C TYR A 344 -3.67 17.92 14.09
N PRO A 345 -4.95 18.27 14.33
CA PRO A 345 -5.33 19.19 15.42
C PRO A 345 -5.04 18.66 16.83
N SER A 346 -4.93 17.33 17.00
CA SER A 346 -4.56 16.69 18.27
C SER A 346 -3.05 16.53 18.46
N ALA A 347 -2.24 16.81 17.44
CA ALA A 347 -0.80 16.63 17.51
C ALA A 347 -0.12 17.83 18.16
N ARG A 348 0.99 17.56 18.85
CA ARG A 348 1.92 18.60 19.30
C ARG A 348 2.79 19.02 18.11
N VAL A 349 2.63 20.25 17.63
CA VAL A 349 3.44 20.79 16.54
C VAL A 349 4.44 21.79 17.11
N SER A 350 5.73 21.57 16.85
CA SER A 350 6.82 22.45 17.27
C SER A 350 7.70 22.91 16.12
N LEU A 351 8.23 24.12 16.24
CA LEU A 351 9.28 24.70 15.40
C LEU A 351 10.52 24.89 16.28
N VAL A 352 11.70 24.49 15.79
CA VAL A 352 12.93 24.55 16.59
C VAL A 352 13.64 25.88 16.37
N HIS A 353 13.67 26.71 17.42
CA HIS A 353 14.31 28.03 17.44
C HIS A 353 15.77 27.95 16.96
N GLY A 354 16.14 28.84 16.05
CA GLY A 354 17.50 28.90 15.50
C GLY A 354 17.89 27.75 14.56
N ALA A 355 17.02 26.75 14.35
CA ALA A 355 17.18 25.69 13.35
C ALA A 355 16.25 25.92 12.14
N HIS A 356 15.89 27.17 11.88
CA HIS A 356 15.31 27.65 10.64
C HIS A 356 15.83 29.05 10.32
N GLY A 357 15.63 29.51 9.09
CA GLY A 357 16.13 30.80 8.63
C GLY A 357 15.52 31.24 7.31
N THR A 358 15.79 32.47 6.91
CA THR A 358 15.33 33.06 5.64
C THR A 358 16.30 34.17 5.20
N TYR A 359 15.91 35.02 4.25
CA TYR A 359 16.65 36.20 3.80
C TYR A 359 16.13 37.48 4.46
N ASP A 360 16.89 38.57 4.29
CA ASP A 360 16.44 39.90 4.69
C ASP A 360 15.21 40.29 3.86
N ASP A 361 14.24 40.94 4.50
CA ASP A 361 13.08 41.51 3.84
C ASP A 361 13.43 42.94 3.38
N GLU A 362 13.74 43.07 2.09
CA GLU A 362 14.09 44.35 1.47
C GLU A 362 12.95 45.36 1.50
N GLU A 363 11.69 44.92 1.51
CA GLU A 363 10.52 45.81 1.50
C GLU A 363 10.33 46.46 2.88
N THR A 364 10.51 45.70 3.96
CA THR A 364 10.35 46.20 5.33
C THR A 364 11.66 46.64 6.00
N GLY A 365 12.80 46.34 5.39
CA GLY A 365 14.14 46.64 5.91
C GLY A 365 14.56 45.75 7.09
N ARG A 366 13.87 44.63 7.29
CA ARG A 366 14.09 43.73 8.43
C ARG A 366 15.12 42.66 8.07
N SER A 367 16.00 42.37 9.02
CA SER A 367 16.98 41.30 8.87
C SER A 367 16.32 39.92 8.85
N ALA A 368 17.00 38.94 8.26
CA ALA A 368 16.61 37.53 8.24
C ALA A 368 16.32 36.96 9.64
N GLU A 369 17.07 37.42 10.64
CA GLU A 369 16.86 37.05 12.05
C GLU A 369 15.53 37.64 12.56
N GLU A 370 15.29 38.93 12.33
CA GLU A 370 14.03 39.57 12.72
C GLU A 370 12.80 38.97 12.01
N VAL A 371 12.94 38.58 10.73
CA VAL A 371 11.87 37.87 10.00
C VAL A 371 11.63 36.51 10.64
N SER A 372 12.69 35.71 10.87
CA SER A 372 12.57 34.39 11.49
C SER A 372 11.93 34.45 12.89
N GLU A 373 12.32 35.41 13.72
CA GLU A 373 11.72 35.61 15.04
C GLU A 373 10.25 36.06 14.98
N GLN A 374 9.87 36.86 13.98
CA GLN A 374 8.44 37.18 13.79
C GLN A 374 7.65 35.93 13.43
N ILE A 375 8.16 35.09 12.54
CA ILE A 375 7.51 33.84 12.18
C ILE A 375 7.32 32.96 13.43
N GLU A 376 8.32 32.88 14.30
CA GLU A 376 8.18 32.20 15.59
C GLU A 376 7.07 32.83 16.46
N ARG A 377 7.01 34.16 16.56
CA ARG A 377 5.96 34.87 17.32
C ARG A 377 4.56 34.61 16.76
N GLU A 378 4.40 34.65 15.45
CA GLU A 378 3.13 34.37 14.76
C GLU A 378 2.69 32.93 14.97
N LEU A 379 3.57 31.97 14.71
CA LEU A 379 3.30 30.55 14.88
C LEU A 379 3.01 30.21 16.34
N LYS A 380 3.72 30.83 17.28
CA LYS A 380 3.44 30.69 18.72
C LYS A 380 2.07 31.24 19.10
N ALA A 381 1.67 32.41 18.57
CA ALA A 381 0.33 32.97 18.76
C ALA A 381 -0.76 32.06 18.18
N GLU A 382 -0.44 31.31 17.12
CA GLU A 382 -1.32 30.29 16.56
C GLU A 382 -1.36 29.00 17.39
N GLY A 383 -0.44 28.79 18.35
CA GLY A 383 -0.39 27.61 19.22
C GLY A 383 0.67 26.57 18.85
N VAL A 384 1.65 26.93 18.01
CA VAL A 384 2.87 26.14 17.78
C VAL A 384 3.80 26.30 18.96
N ILE A 385 4.49 25.22 19.35
CA ILE A 385 5.51 25.31 20.38
C ILE A 385 6.86 25.69 19.76
N ILE A 386 7.52 26.69 20.32
CA ILE A 386 8.90 27.01 19.95
C ILE A 386 9.82 26.23 20.88
N GLU A 387 10.56 25.27 20.32
CA GLU A 387 11.49 24.41 21.05
C GLU A 387 12.92 24.93 20.93
N ASN A 388 13.70 24.80 22.01
CA ASN A 388 15.12 25.15 21.98
C ASN A 388 15.97 24.01 21.39
N ILE A 389 17.23 24.32 21.11
CA ILE A 389 18.21 23.35 20.59
C ILE A 389 18.71 22.42 21.71
N ASP A 390 18.76 22.90 22.95
CA ASP A 390 19.29 22.18 24.12
C ASP A 390 18.35 21.09 24.68
#